data_AF-A0A815VIS8-F1
#
_entry.id   AF-A0A815VIS8-F1
#
_cell.length_a   1.000
_cell.length_b   1.000
_cell.length_c   1.000
_cell.angle_alpha   90.00
_cell.angle_beta   90.00
_cell.angle_gamma   90.00
#
_symmetry.space_group_name_H-M   'P 1'
#
loop_
_entity.id
_entity.type
_entity.pdbx_description
1 polymer ?
#
loop_
_entity_poly.entity_id
_entity_poly.type
_entity_poly.pdbx_seq_one_letter_code
_entity_poly.pdbx_strand_id
1 'polypeptide(L)'
;YSKLSPIQIDPLTQHFIDEYGRVRIFHGVNVVYKLPPFLPNLTDFDPQKSLTNDDLNNLHQWGFNVIRFYTSWMGVNPTSETEIDQQYLSQLSKAVQMMEDKGIYALLDAHQDVFSRYFCGEGVPDWIAKKLDDDVFKSFPMPVAANITR
;
A
#
# COMPACT_ATOMS: atom_id res chain seq x y z
N TYR A 1 16.45 -10.83 -10.31
CA TYR A 1 16.16 -11.79 -9.24
C TYR A 1 16.09 -11.00 -7.93
N SER A 2 15.06 -11.26 -7.12
CA SER A 2 14.86 -10.62 -5.81
C SER A 2 16.08 -10.89 -4.91
N LYS A 3 16.60 -9.85 -4.26
CA LYS A 3 17.70 -9.90 -3.29
C LYS A 3 17.24 -10.37 -1.91
N LEU A 4 15.96 -10.16 -1.58
CA LEU A 4 15.37 -10.65 -0.34
C LEU A 4 14.75 -12.03 -0.55
N SER A 5 15.02 -12.93 0.38
CA SER A 5 14.47 -14.27 0.32
C SER A 5 13.00 -14.29 0.74
N PRO A 6 12.19 -15.19 0.15
CA PRO A 6 10.81 -15.39 0.55
C PRO A 6 10.69 -15.76 2.03
N ILE A 7 9.62 -15.29 2.67
CA ILE A 7 9.30 -15.61 4.06
C ILE A 7 8.19 -16.64 4.08
N GLN A 8 8.39 -17.71 4.84
CA GLN A 8 7.39 -18.77 5.02
C GLN A 8 6.71 -18.60 6.37
N ILE A 9 5.50 -19.14 6.50
CA ILE A 9 4.81 -19.24 7.80
C ILE A 9 4.85 -20.69 8.20
N ASP A 10 5.45 -20.99 9.35
CA ASP A 10 5.35 -22.32 9.94
C ASP A 10 3.92 -22.53 10.47
N PRO A 11 3.15 -23.50 9.94
CA PRO A 11 1.76 -23.70 10.34
C PRO A 11 1.60 -24.18 11.78
N LEU A 12 2.64 -24.76 12.39
CA LEU A 12 2.61 -25.26 13.77
C LEU A 12 2.91 -24.14 14.77
N THR A 13 3.97 -23.37 14.52
CA THR A 13 4.40 -22.31 15.44
C THR A 13 3.85 -20.94 15.10
N GLN A 14 3.27 -20.76 13.91
CA GLN A 14 2.77 -19.49 13.35
C GLN A 14 3.84 -18.40 13.22
N HIS A 15 5.12 -18.78 13.25
CA HIS A 15 6.23 -17.85 13.05
C HIS A 15 6.54 -17.62 11.58
N PHE A 16 7.00 -16.41 11.27
CA PHE A 16 7.67 -16.10 10.01
C PHE A 16 9.07 -16.71 10.01
N ILE A 17 9.35 -17.57 9.05
CA ILE A 17 10.62 -18.30 8.91
C ILE A 17 11.34 -17.83 7.64
N ASP A 18 12.61 -17.50 7.78
CA ASP A 18 13.47 -17.13 6.66
C ASP A 18 14.14 -18.35 5.99
N GLU A 19 14.90 -18.11 4.92
CA GLU A 19 15.59 -19.15 4.14
C GLU A 19 16.64 -19.94 4.93
N TYR A 20 17.06 -19.44 6.09
CA TYR A 20 18.03 -20.06 6.98
C TYR A 20 17.37 -20.81 8.14
N GLY A 21 16.03 -20.88 8.17
CA GLY A 21 15.28 -21.53 9.24
C GLY A 21 15.19 -20.70 10.53
N ARG A 22 15.45 -19.39 10.48
CA ARG A 22 15.38 -18.50 11.65
C ARG A 22 13.99 -17.87 11.73
N VAL A 23 13.54 -17.60 12.97
CA VAL A 23 12.35 -16.77 13.19
C VAL A 23 12.67 -15.31 12.83
N ARG A 24 11.90 -14.73 11.93
CA ARG A 24 12.01 -13.33 11.50
C ARG A 24 10.99 -12.48 12.26
N ILE A 25 11.48 -11.46 12.96
CA ILE A 25 10.63 -10.45 13.59
C ILE A 25 10.65 -9.20 12.73
N PHE A 26 9.46 -8.67 12.42
CA PHE A 26 9.29 -7.49 11.58
C PHE A 26 8.98 -6.26 12.42
N HIS A 27 9.83 -5.24 12.30
CA HIS A 27 9.59 -3.91 12.87
C HIS A 27 9.74 -2.89 11.74
N GLY A 28 8.78 -1.98 11.65
CA GLY A 28 8.67 -1.12 10.48
C GLY A 28 7.69 0.02 10.65
N VAL A 29 7.44 0.69 9.52
CA VAL A 29 6.57 1.85 9.42
C VAL A 29 5.49 1.64 8.35
N ASN A 30 4.48 2.51 8.37
CA ASN A 30 3.52 2.61 7.27
C ASN A 30 3.97 3.72 6.33
N VAL A 31 3.95 3.45 5.02
CA VAL A 31 4.13 4.47 3.98
C VAL A 31 2.89 4.48 3.11
N VAL A 32 2.10 5.54 3.23
CA VAL A 32 0.75 5.62 2.69
C VAL A 32 0.56 6.97 1.99
N TYR A 33 0.21 6.94 0.71
CA TYR A 33 -0.09 8.14 -0.08
C TYR A 33 -1.42 7.97 -0.81
N LYS A 34 -2.49 8.53 -0.24
CA LYS A 34 -3.89 8.26 -0.67
C LYS A 34 -4.38 9.14 -1.82
N LEU A 35 -3.62 10.15 -2.23
CA LEU A 35 -4.00 11.04 -3.33
C LEU A 35 -3.33 10.62 -4.65
N PRO A 36 -3.94 10.87 -5.83
CA PRO A 36 -3.27 10.66 -7.11
C PRO A 36 -1.88 11.32 -7.15
N PRO A 37 -0.83 10.64 -7.66
CA PRO A 37 -0.84 9.37 -8.39
C PRO A 37 -0.78 8.09 -7.51
N PHE A 38 -1.15 8.19 -6.23
CA PHE A 38 -1.22 7.10 -5.24
C PHE A 38 0.13 6.45 -4.90
N LEU A 39 1.21 7.21 -5.08
CA LEU A 39 2.57 6.83 -4.73
C LEU A 39 3.30 8.03 -4.10
N PRO A 40 4.20 7.81 -3.14
CA PRO A 40 5.08 8.86 -2.64
C PRO A 40 6.07 9.32 -3.74
N ASN A 41 6.69 10.49 -3.55
CA ASN A 41 7.79 10.93 -4.40
C ASN A 41 9.00 10.01 -4.17
N LEU A 42 9.51 9.37 -5.23
CA LEU A 42 10.64 8.43 -5.15
C LEU A 42 12.00 9.07 -5.48
N THR A 43 12.03 10.33 -5.91
CA THR A 43 13.24 11.01 -6.40
C THR A 43 13.70 12.15 -5.51
N ASP A 44 12.78 13.05 -5.14
CA ASP A 44 13.11 14.26 -4.40
C ASP A 44 12.66 14.11 -2.95
N PHE A 45 13.60 14.32 -2.04
CA PHE A 45 13.34 14.23 -0.61
C PHE A 45 12.31 15.29 -0.19
N ASP A 46 11.25 14.84 0.46
CA ASP A 46 10.24 15.65 1.11
C ASP A 46 9.84 14.97 2.43
N PRO A 47 9.95 15.66 3.57
CA PRO A 47 9.77 15.04 4.89
C PRO A 47 8.36 14.50 5.15
N GLN A 48 7.37 14.77 4.28
CA GLN A 48 6.00 14.32 4.42
C GLN A 48 5.55 13.37 3.31
N LYS A 49 6.10 13.52 2.09
CA LYS A 49 5.54 12.92 0.87
C LYS A 49 6.50 12.02 0.11
N SER A 50 7.76 11.90 0.52
CA SER A 50 8.74 11.08 -0.20
C SER A 50 8.97 9.69 0.39
N LEU A 51 9.50 8.82 -0.47
CA LEU A 51 10.18 7.58 -0.12
C LEU A 51 11.36 7.41 -1.07
N THR A 52 12.34 8.29 -0.91
CA THR A 52 13.58 8.32 -1.69
C THR A 52 14.63 7.33 -1.13
N ASN A 53 15.80 7.29 -1.77
CA ASN A 53 16.95 6.58 -1.21
C ASN A 53 17.39 7.14 0.16
N ASP A 54 17.22 8.44 0.41
CA ASP A 54 17.60 9.05 1.68
C ASP A 54 16.67 8.58 2.81
N ASP A 55 15.36 8.54 2.54
CA ASP A 55 14.36 7.99 3.46
C ASP A 55 14.65 6.52 3.79
N LEU A 56 14.91 5.71 2.77
CA LEU A 56 15.18 4.28 2.94
C LEU A 56 16.53 4.00 3.61
N ASN A 57 17.54 4.84 3.37
CA ASN A 57 18.82 4.79 4.08
C ASN A 57 18.63 5.05 5.58
N ASN A 58 17.82 6.05 5.93
CA ASN A 58 17.50 6.34 7.33
C ASN A 58 16.77 5.16 7.98
N LEU A 59 15.72 4.63 7.35
CA LEU A 59 14.98 3.48 7.86
C LEU A 59 15.90 2.26 8.09
N HIS A 60 16.80 1.98 7.14
CA HIS A 60 17.79 0.92 7.29
C HIS A 60 18.75 1.16 8.47
N GLN A 61 19.31 2.36 8.59
CA GLN A 61 20.21 2.72 9.68
C GLN A 61 19.54 2.67 11.06
N TRP A 62 18.23 2.93 11.12
CA TRP A 62 17.43 2.80 12.34
C TRP A 62 17.03 1.35 12.65
N GLY A 63 17.36 0.39 11.79
CA GLY A 63 17.13 -1.04 12.01
C GLY A 63 15.73 -1.52 11.60
N PHE A 64 14.95 -0.71 10.87
CA PHE A 64 13.68 -1.16 10.32
C PHE A 64 13.90 -2.14 9.18
N ASN A 65 13.05 -3.17 9.11
CA ASN A 65 13.19 -4.27 8.15
C ASN A 65 11.90 -4.58 7.37
N VAL A 66 10.83 -3.83 7.60
CA VAL A 66 9.60 -3.90 6.81
C VAL A 66 8.99 -2.51 6.61
N ILE A 67 8.30 -2.32 5.51
CA ILE A 67 7.37 -1.21 5.28
C ILE A 67 6.01 -1.81 4.92
N ARG A 68 4.95 -1.40 5.63
CA ARG A 68 3.57 -1.60 5.18
C ARG A 68 3.29 -0.53 4.13
N PHE A 69 3.25 -0.95 2.87
CA PHE A 69 3.25 -0.06 1.72
C PHE A 69 1.87 -0.03 1.07
N TYR A 70 1.29 1.16 1.01
CA TYR A 70 -0.02 1.37 0.39
C TYR A 70 -0.02 0.99 -1.08
N THR A 71 -0.92 0.09 -1.44
CA THR A 71 -1.22 -0.31 -2.81
C THR A 71 -2.66 0.09 -3.12
N SER A 72 -2.83 1.14 -3.91
CA SER A 72 -4.15 1.68 -4.23
C SER A 72 -4.86 0.79 -5.23
N TRP A 73 -6.07 0.34 -4.89
CA TRP A 73 -6.93 -0.32 -5.88
C TRP A 73 -7.29 0.65 -7.02
N MET A 74 -7.53 1.92 -6.72
CA MET A 74 -7.76 2.95 -7.75
C MET A 74 -6.51 3.24 -8.58
N GLY A 75 -5.31 3.08 -8.02
CA GLY A 75 -4.06 3.11 -8.77
C GLY A 75 -3.92 1.93 -9.74
N VAL A 76 -4.31 0.73 -9.33
CA VAL A 76 -4.27 -0.48 -10.18
C VAL A 76 -5.37 -0.47 -11.24
N ASN A 77 -6.61 -0.14 -10.86
CA ASN A 77 -7.81 -0.17 -11.70
C ASN A 77 -8.55 1.18 -11.67
N PRO A 78 -8.06 2.19 -12.41
CA PRO A 78 -8.59 3.56 -12.30
C PRO A 78 -10.03 3.70 -12.82
N THR A 79 -10.43 2.93 -13.84
CA THR A 79 -11.68 3.16 -14.59
C THR A 79 -12.64 1.97 -14.60
N SER A 80 -12.13 0.73 -14.56
CA SER A 80 -12.93 -0.49 -14.68
C SER A 80 -12.19 -1.74 -14.18
N GLU A 81 -12.91 -2.85 -14.08
CA GLU A 81 -12.38 -4.15 -13.62
C GLU A 81 -11.35 -4.76 -14.58
N THR A 82 -11.46 -4.48 -15.88
CA THR A 82 -10.61 -5.07 -16.91
C THR A 82 -9.43 -4.18 -17.31
N GLU A 83 -9.43 -2.91 -16.91
CA GLU A 83 -8.35 -1.97 -17.20
C GLU A 83 -7.35 -1.94 -16.03
N ILE A 84 -6.09 -2.27 -16.31
CA ILE A 84 -4.99 -2.26 -15.34
C ILE A 84 -3.98 -1.19 -15.74
N ASP A 85 -3.68 -0.26 -14.85
CA ASP A 85 -2.65 0.76 -15.06
C ASP A 85 -1.24 0.15 -14.88
N GLN A 86 -0.62 -0.19 -16.00
CA GLN A 86 0.73 -0.75 -16.04
C GLN A 86 1.80 0.27 -15.61
N GLN A 87 1.54 1.58 -15.78
CA GLN A 87 2.48 2.61 -15.34
C GLN A 87 2.48 2.72 -13.82
N TYR A 88 1.31 2.64 -13.17
CA TYR A 88 1.21 2.54 -11.72
C TYR A 88 1.94 1.30 -11.19
N LEU A 89 1.67 0.12 -11.75
CA LEU A 89 2.35 -1.12 -11.33
C LEU A 89 3.87 -1.08 -11.53
N SER A 90 4.34 -0.45 -12.60
CA SER A 90 5.77 -0.25 -12.85
C SER A 90 6.42 0.63 -11.77
N GLN A 91 5.77 1.73 -11.39
CA GLN A 91 6.28 2.62 -10.33
C GLN A 91 6.17 2.00 -8.94
N LEU A 92 5.09 1.26 -8.65
CA LEU A 92 4.94 0.47 -7.43
C LEU A 92 6.07 -0.55 -7.31
N SER A 93 6.35 -1.29 -8.39
CA SER A 93 7.45 -2.25 -8.46
C SER A 93 8.82 -1.59 -8.24
N LYS A 94 9.05 -0.40 -8.83
CA LYS A 94 10.26 0.39 -8.58
C LYS A 94 10.42 0.75 -7.10
N ALA A 95 9.36 1.20 -6.43
CA ALA A 95 9.39 1.51 -5.01
C ALA A 95 9.73 0.26 -4.17
N VAL A 96 9.11 -0.88 -4.47
CA VAL A 96 9.41 -2.16 -3.80
C VAL A 96 10.86 -2.58 -4.03
N GLN A 97 11.40 -2.42 -5.24
CA GLN A 97 12.81 -2.70 -5.54
C GLN A 97 13.77 -1.80 -4.73
N MET A 98 13.43 -0.53 -4.56
CA MET A 98 14.23 0.38 -3.73
C MET A 98 14.25 -0.05 -2.25
N MET A 99 13.12 -0.53 -1.71
CA MET A 99 13.06 -1.09 -0.35
C MET A 99 13.92 -2.36 -0.24
N GLU A 100 13.78 -3.26 -1.21
CA GLU A 100 14.56 -4.49 -1.30
C GLU A 100 16.07 -4.20 -1.34
N ASP A 101 16.50 -3.19 -2.09
CA ASP A 101 17.90 -2.78 -2.18
C ASP A 101 18.50 -2.35 -0.82
N LYS A 102 17.65 -2.03 0.17
CA LYS A 102 18.02 -1.73 1.56
C LYS A 102 17.76 -2.87 2.53
N GLY A 103 17.36 -4.04 2.03
CA GLY A 103 17.00 -5.19 2.86
C GLY A 103 15.69 -5.02 3.63
N ILE A 104 14.81 -4.13 3.18
CA ILE A 104 13.51 -3.83 3.78
C ILE A 104 12.41 -4.57 3.00
N TYR A 105 11.64 -5.40 3.68
CA TYR A 105 10.51 -6.10 3.09
C TYR A 105 9.33 -5.15 2.83
N ALA A 106 8.58 -5.36 1.76
CA ALA A 106 7.34 -4.65 1.51
C ALA A 106 6.14 -5.55 1.80
N LEU A 107 5.26 -5.12 2.71
CA LEU A 107 3.92 -5.67 2.86
C LEU A 107 2.96 -4.81 2.04
N LEU A 108 2.55 -5.30 0.87
CA LEU A 108 1.59 -4.61 0.02
C LEU A 108 0.22 -4.57 0.68
N ASP A 109 -0.31 -3.38 0.88
CA ASP A 109 -1.52 -3.11 1.65
C ASP A 109 -2.59 -2.50 0.76
N ALA A 110 -3.57 -3.33 0.37
CA ALA A 110 -4.78 -2.90 -0.34
C ALA A 110 -5.72 -2.14 0.61
N HIS A 111 -5.34 -0.90 0.94
CA HIS A 111 -5.96 -0.12 2.01
C HIS A 111 -7.26 0.57 1.59
N GLN A 112 -8.15 0.80 2.56
CA GLN A 112 -9.29 1.71 2.45
C GLN A 112 -9.60 2.38 3.80
N ASP A 113 -10.19 3.57 3.73
CA ASP A 113 -10.83 4.24 4.86
C ASP A 113 -12.17 4.78 4.38
N VAL A 114 -13.26 4.48 5.09
CA VAL A 114 -14.60 4.96 4.70
C VAL A 114 -14.93 4.60 3.24
N PHE A 115 -14.48 3.42 2.81
CA PHE A 115 -14.74 2.79 1.52
C PHE A 115 -14.13 3.50 0.30
N SER A 116 -14.60 4.69 -0.06
CA SER A 116 -14.28 5.34 -1.34
C SER A 116 -14.34 6.86 -1.23
N ARG A 117 -13.67 7.58 -2.13
CA ARG A 117 -13.74 9.04 -2.21
C ARG A 117 -15.14 9.57 -2.48
N TYR A 118 -15.99 8.74 -3.12
CA TYR A 118 -17.43 9.00 -3.24
C TYR A 118 -18.11 9.30 -1.88
N PHE A 119 -17.60 8.70 -0.80
CA PHE A 119 -18.07 8.88 0.57
C PHE A 119 -17.11 9.71 1.44
N CYS A 120 -16.28 10.57 0.83
CA CYS A 120 -15.16 11.26 1.51
C CYS A 120 -14.09 10.33 2.12
N GLY A 121 -14.12 9.04 1.78
CA GLY A 121 -13.10 8.05 2.12
C GLY A 121 -12.01 7.90 1.08
N GLU A 122 -11.32 6.76 1.10
CA GLU A 122 -10.21 6.39 0.22
C GLU A 122 -10.18 4.86 0.04
N GLY A 123 -9.59 4.37 -1.07
CA GLY A 123 -9.34 2.93 -1.28
C GLY A 123 -10.12 2.33 -2.46
N VAL A 124 -11.42 2.10 -2.28
CA VAL A 124 -12.28 1.48 -3.30
C VAL A 124 -12.48 2.46 -4.48
N PRO A 125 -12.29 2.01 -5.74
CA PRO A 125 -12.48 2.85 -6.91
C PRO A 125 -13.89 3.45 -6.98
N ASP A 126 -13.98 4.70 -7.42
CA ASP A 126 -15.25 5.44 -7.47
C ASP A 126 -16.26 4.75 -8.41
N TRP A 127 -15.78 4.07 -9.46
CA TRP A 127 -16.62 3.32 -10.39
C TRP A 127 -17.24 2.04 -9.78
N ILE A 128 -16.63 1.47 -8.74
CA ILE A 128 -17.25 0.40 -7.95
C ILE A 128 -18.29 1.01 -7.02
N ALA A 129 -17.92 2.06 -6.28
CA ALA A 129 -18.80 2.69 -5.31
C ALA A 129 -20.12 3.17 -5.94
N LYS A 130 -20.06 3.76 -7.14
CA LYS A 130 -21.24 4.22 -7.89
C LYS A 130 -22.12 3.09 -8.46
N LYS A 131 -21.62 1.86 -8.58
CA LYS A 131 -22.42 0.69 -9.02
C LYS A 131 -23.24 0.08 -7.90
N LEU A 132 -22.82 0.30 -6.66
CA LEU A 132 -23.49 -0.21 -5.48
C LEU A 132 -24.67 0.72 -5.16
N ASP A 133 -25.87 0.15 -5.06
CA ASP A 133 -27.10 0.89 -4.80
C ASP A 133 -27.03 1.63 -3.44
N ASP A 134 -27.65 2.80 -3.36
CA ASP A 134 -27.76 3.59 -2.13
C ASP A 134 -28.43 2.76 -1.01
N ASP A 135 -29.30 1.81 -1.34
CA ASP A 135 -29.90 0.88 -0.37
C ASP A 135 -28.86 0.06 0.41
N VAL A 136 -27.71 -0.24 -0.19
CA VAL A 136 -26.59 -0.94 0.47
C VAL A 136 -25.94 -0.05 1.54
N PHE A 137 -25.99 1.27 1.38
CA PHE A 137 -25.28 2.24 2.23
C PHE A 137 -26.18 2.97 3.25
N LYS A 138 -27.47 2.61 3.35
CA LYS A 138 -28.44 3.29 4.23
C LYS A 138 -28.39 2.89 5.71
N SER A 139 -27.67 1.83 6.07
CA SER A 139 -27.61 1.34 7.46
C SER A 139 -26.21 1.33 8.02
N PHE A 140 -26.08 1.70 9.30
CA PHE A 140 -24.82 1.55 10.04
C PHE A 140 -24.36 0.08 9.96
N PRO A 141 -23.06 -0.19 9.69
CA PRO A 141 -21.92 0.73 9.72
C PRO A 141 -21.49 1.31 8.36
N MET A 142 -22.37 1.33 7.36
CA MET A 142 -22.01 1.73 6.00
C MET A 142 -21.80 3.25 5.86
N PRO A 143 -20.85 3.68 4.99
CA PRO A 143 -20.56 5.09 4.78
C PRO A 143 -21.72 5.81 4.07
N VAL A 144 -22.04 7.02 4.51
CA VAL A 144 -23.12 7.85 3.94
C VAL A 144 -22.55 8.76 2.85
N ALA A 145 -23.27 8.93 1.74
CA ALA A 145 -22.88 9.83 0.66
C ALA A 145 -22.59 11.24 1.21
N ALA A 146 -21.43 11.80 0.84
CA ALA A 146 -21.05 13.11 1.30
C ALA A 146 -21.83 14.19 0.55
N ASN A 147 -22.71 14.92 1.24
CA ASN A 147 -23.31 16.17 0.73
C ASN A 147 -22.35 17.36 0.85
N ILE A 148 -21.09 17.17 0.43
CA ILE A 148 -20.06 18.21 0.47
C ILE A 148 -19.38 18.27 -0.90
N THR A 149 -19.55 19.38 -1.61
CA THR A 149 -18.74 19.73 -2.78
C THR A 149 -17.31 20.04 -2.31
N ARG A 150 -16.33 19.26 -2.77
CA ARG A 150 -14.90 19.60 -2.70
C ARG A 150 -14.53 20.59 -3.79
#